data_AF-A0A6L8KVK0-F1
#
_entry.id   AF-A0A6L8KVK0-F1
#
_cell.length_a   1.000
_cell.length_b   1.000
_cell.length_c   1.000
_cell.angle_alpha   90.00
_cell.angle_beta   90.00
_cell.angle_gamma   90.00
#
_symmetry.space_group_name_H-M   'P 1'
#
loop_
_entity.id
_entity.type
_entity.pdbx_description
1 polymer ?
#
loop_
_entity_poly.entity_id
_entity_poly.type
_entity_poly.pdbx_seq_one_letter_code
_entity_poly.pdbx_strand_id
1 'polypeptide(L)'
;MNARLPRRATVRAVTALSALISLAGAATAAEPLLIHYNDRPPQHYMQRGVPQGPAIARISAALSTANIPYAFRNTPAKQQLVLLQANDKPACMLAWVDIPGRDRVGKFSDVIYKDEPRGSERRLWCTNATPDETMQRLNAALHQQE
;
A
#
# COMPACT_ATOMS: atom_id res chain seq x y z
N MET A 1 -12.07 90.92 4.44
CA MET A 1 -11.43 90.43 5.67
C MET A 1 -12.23 89.27 6.23
N ASN A 2 -11.52 88.25 6.71
CA ASN A 2 -11.92 87.15 7.59
C ASN A 2 -12.58 85.90 6.98
N ALA A 3 -11.75 84.85 7.01
CA ALA A 3 -11.96 83.46 6.67
C ALA A 3 -12.87 82.70 7.65
N ARG A 4 -13.36 81.52 7.20
CA ARG A 4 -13.45 80.28 7.99
C ARG A 4 -13.66 79.06 7.05
N LEU A 5 -12.72 78.12 7.10
CA LEU A 5 -12.71 76.75 6.52
C LEU A 5 -13.54 75.78 7.41
N PRO A 6 -13.54 74.44 7.22
CA PRO A 6 -13.89 73.59 6.08
C PRO A 6 -14.84 72.42 6.53
N ARG A 7 -15.20 71.48 5.64
CA ARG A 7 -15.31 70.05 6.02
C ARG A 7 -15.37 69.13 4.79
N ARG A 8 -14.29 68.38 4.57
CA ARG A 8 -14.21 67.27 3.62
C ARG A 8 -14.94 66.07 4.23
N ALA A 9 -15.90 65.51 3.52
CA ALA A 9 -16.48 64.21 3.83
C ALA A 9 -15.79 63.16 2.94
N THR A 10 -14.77 62.49 3.49
CA THR A 10 -14.15 61.33 2.87
C THR A 10 -15.04 60.11 3.13
N VAL A 11 -15.74 59.65 2.09
CA VAL A 11 -16.43 58.35 2.11
C VAL A 11 -15.36 57.26 2.10
N ARG A 12 -15.15 56.58 3.23
CA ARG A 12 -14.38 55.34 3.28
C ARG A 12 -15.28 54.21 2.79
N ALA A 13 -15.09 53.80 1.53
CA ALA A 13 -15.63 52.54 1.04
C ALA A 13 -14.95 51.40 1.82
N VAL A 14 -15.73 50.71 2.64
CA VAL A 14 -15.29 49.49 3.34
C VAL A 14 -15.36 48.35 2.33
N THR A 15 -14.22 47.96 1.77
CA THR A 15 -14.08 46.73 0.99
C THR A 15 -14.19 45.53 1.94
N ALA A 16 -15.37 44.92 2.00
CA ALA A 16 -15.57 43.64 2.65
C ALA A 16 -14.88 42.55 1.81
N LEU A 17 -13.66 42.17 2.21
CA LEU A 17 -12.90 41.08 1.59
C LEU A 17 -13.37 39.75 2.19
N SER A 18 -14.29 39.07 1.52
CA SER A 18 -14.74 37.72 1.87
C SER A 18 -13.58 36.74 1.77
N ALA A 19 -13.05 36.32 2.93
CA ALA A 19 -12.02 35.29 3.03
C ALA A 19 -12.64 33.91 2.72
N LEU A 20 -12.42 33.42 1.50
CA LEU A 20 -12.63 32.01 1.13
C LEU A 20 -11.55 31.18 1.82
N ILE A 21 -11.89 30.59 2.96
CA ILE A 21 -11.05 29.61 3.66
C ILE A 21 -11.16 28.29 2.87
N SER A 22 -10.20 28.05 1.98
CA SER A 22 -10.04 26.77 1.29
C SER A 22 -9.67 25.68 2.31
N LEU A 23 -10.59 24.76 2.59
CA LEU A 23 -10.29 23.48 3.25
C LEU A 23 -9.50 22.62 2.27
N ALA A 24 -8.20 22.85 2.18
CA ALA A 24 -7.28 21.92 1.54
C ALA A 24 -7.12 20.73 2.49
N GLY A 25 -7.92 19.68 2.30
CA GLY A 25 -7.71 18.39 2.96
C GLY A 25 -6.32 17.89 2.58
N ALA A 26 -5.43 17.79 3.56
CA ALA A 26 -4.13 17.19 3.36
C ALA A 26 -4.34 15.72 2.99
N ALA A 27 -4.14 15.38 1.70
CA ALA A 27 -4.09 14.00 1.27
C ALA A 27 -2.85 13.36 1.91
N THR A 28 -3.03 12.65 3.02
CA THR A 28 -1.99 11.77 3.56
C THR A 28 -1.77 10.67 2.54
N ALA A 29 -0.64 10.71 1.84
CA ALA A 29 -0.26 9.65 0.93
C ALA A 29 -0.19 8.34 1.72
N ALA A 30 -1.01 7.35 1.35
CA ALA A 30 -1.00 6.05 2.00
C ALA A 30 0.39 5.43 1.86
N GLU A 31 0.99 5.00 2.98
CA GLU A 31 2.26 4.27 2.93
C GLU A 31 2.08 3.00 2.07
N PRO A 32 3.01 2.72 1.14
CA PRO A 32 2.90 1.55 0.28
C PRO A 32 3.03 0.27 1.10
N LEU A 33 2.19 -0.72 0.79
CA LEU A 33 2.31 -2.06 1.33
C LEU A 33 3.62 -2.69 0.83
N LEU A 34 4.51 -3.05 1.75
CA LEU A 34 5.75 -3.70 1.40
C LEU A 34 5.52 -5.18 1.11
N ILE A 35 5.89 -5.61 -0.10
CA ILE A 35 5.88 -7.01 -0.51
C ILE A 35 7.32 -7.55 -0.45
N HIS A 36 7.61 -8.32 0.58
CA HIS A 36 8.90 -8.97 0.75
C HIS A 36 8.97 -10.25 -0.07
N TYR A 37 10.08 -10.48 -0.76
CA TYR A 37 10.34 -11.71 -1.50
C TYR A 37 11.82 -12.08 -1.37
N ASN A 38 12.18 -13.35 -1.54
CA ASN A 38 13.57 -13.78 -1.72
C ASN A 38 13.73 -14.27 -3.15
N ASP A 39 14.93 -14.29 -3.74
CA ASP A 39 15.07 -14.80 -5.10
C ASP A 39 14.82 -16.32 -5.17
N ARG A 40 13.92 -16.72 -6.07
CA ARG A 40 13.60 -18.10 -6.47
C ARG A 40 13.12 -18.10 -7.93
N PRO A 41 14.03 -18.03 -8.90
CA PRO A 41 13.66 -18.22 -10.30
C PRO A 41 12.93 -19.57 -10.51
N PRO A 42 11.93 -19.63 -11.41
CA PRO A 42 11.48 -18.54 -12.28
C PRO A 42 10.45 -17.61 -11.62
N GLN A 43 9.94 -17.92 -10.43
CA GLN A 43 8.71 -17.32 -9.89
C GLN A 43 8.89 -15.88 -9.43
N HIS A 44 9.96 -15.59 -8.71
CA HIS A 44 10.22 -14.27 -8.15
C HIS A 44 11.72 -14.06 -8.01
N TYR A 45 12.29 -13.07 -8.70
CA TYR A 45 13.73 -12.84 -8.70
C TYR A 45 14.05 -11.38 -9.06
N MET A 46 15.20 -10.90 -8.62
CA MET A 46 15.75 -9.61 -9.05
C MET A 46 16.48 -9.76 -10.39
N GLN A 47 16.17 -8.89 -11.36
CA GLN A 47 16.93 -8.76 -12.60
C GLN A 47 17.20 -7.29 -12.89
N ARG A 48 18.49 -6.92 -12.96
CA ARG A 48 18.93 -5.54 -13.23
C ARG A 48 18.26 -4.49 -12.32
N GLY A 49 18.09 -4.83 -11.03
CA GLY A 49 17.48 -3.96 -10.04
C GLY A 49 15.95 -3.90 -10.07
N VAL A 50 15.29 -4.68 -10.93
CA VAL A 50 13.83 -4.77 -11.02
C VAL A 50 13.36 -6.17 -10.59
N PRO A 51 12.38 -6.28 -9.68
CA PRO A 51 11.70 -7.54 -9.37
C PRO A 51 10.97 -8.09 -10.60
N GLN A 52 11.16 -9.38 -10.89
CA GLN A 52 10.66 -10.08 -12.06
C GLN A 52 10.12 -11.47 -11.69
N GLY A 53 9.39 -12.09 -12.61
CA GLY A 53 8.89 -13.45 -12.53
C GLY A 53 7.37 -13.55 -12.46
N PRO A 54 6.76 -14.71 -12.79
CA PRO A 54 5.31 -14.87 -12.86
C PRO A 54 4.58 -14.53 -11.55
N ALA A 55 5.13 -14.90 -10.39
CA ALA A 55 4.51 -14.57 -9.10
C ALA A 55 4.57 -13.07 -8.80
N ILE A 56 5.69 -12.40 -9.15
CA ILE A 56 5.80 -10.94 -9.06
C ILE A 56 4.77 -10.27 -9.98
N ALA A 57 4.62 -10.74 -11.23
CA ALA A 57 3.67 -10.19 -12.19
C ALA A 57 2.22 -10.35 -11.70
N ARG A 58 1.85 -11.54 -11.21
CA ARG A 58 0.49 -11.81 -10.70
C ARG A 58 0.15 -10.89 -9.52
N ILE A 59 1.05 -10.78 -8.54
CA ILE A 59 0.84 -9.90 -7.38
C ILE A 59 0.82 -8.42 -7.76
N SER A 60 1.72 -7.99 -8.64
CA SER A 60 1.72 -6.61 -9.17
C SER A 60 0.38 -6.26 -9.80
N ALA A 61 -0.15 -7.15 -10.65
CA ALA A 61 -1.44 -6.95 -11.29
C ALA A 61 -2.58 -6.89 -10.26
N ALA A 62 -2.59 -7.77 -9.27
CA ALA A 62 -3.65 -7.81 -8.27
C ALA A 62 -3.66 -6.55 -7.38
N LEU A 63 -2.48 -6.12 -6.92
CA LEU A 63 -2.34 -4.89 -6.12
C LEU A 63 -2.73 -3.64 -6.91
N SER A 64 -2.35 -3.57 -8.20
CA SER A 64 -2.75 -2.48 -9.10
C SER A 64 -4.27 -2.46 -9.32
N THR A 65 -4.90 -3.61 -9.61
CA THR A 65 -6.36 -3.71 -9.78
C THR A 65 -7.11 -3.33 -8.50
N ALA A 66 -6.57 -3.69 -7.33
CA ALA A 66 -7.12 -3.34 -6.03
C ALA A 66 -6.81 -1.89 -5.58
N ASN A 67 -6.10 -1.11 -6.41
CA ASN A 67 -5.63 0.24 -6.10
C ASN A 67 -4.90 0.32 -4.75
N ILE A 68 -4.08 -0.69 -4.44
CA ILE A 68 -3.25 -0.75 -3.24
C ILE A 68 -1.86 -0.22 -3.63
N PRO A 69 -1.35 0.89 -3.06
CA PRO A 69 0.03 1.29 -3.27
C PRO A 69 0.98 0.23 -2.71
N TYR A 70 2.03 -0.14 -3.44
CA TYR A 70 2.95 -1.19 -3.03
C TYR A 70 4.39 -0.93 -3.46
N ALA A 71 5.32 -1.60 -2.78
CA ALA A 71 6.71 -1.69 -3.21
C ALA A 71 7.25 -3.09 -2.90
N PHE A 72 8.09 -3.62 -3.79
CA PHE A 72 8.76 -4.90 -3.55
C PHE A 72 10.09 -4.71 -2.85
N ARG A 73 10.42 -5.63 -1.94
CA ARG A 73 11.71 -5.65 -1.25
C ARG A 73 12.29 -7.06 -1.26
N ASN A 74 13.50 -7.20 -1.81
CA ASN A 74 14.25 -8.44 -1.66
C ASN A 74 14.68 -8.58 -0.18
N THR A 75 14.27 -9.66 0.47
CA THR A 75 14.48 -9.92 1.89
C THR A 75 14.63 -11.43 2.09
N PRO A 76 15.74 -11.92 2.70
CA PRO A 76 15.92 -13.34 2.97
C PRO A 76 14.77 -13.96 3.76
N ALA A 77 14.38 -15.19 3.43
CA ALA A 77 13.23 -15.86 4.03
C ALA A 77 13.27 -15.92 5.58
N LYS A 78 14.45 -16.08 6.18
CA LYS A 78 14.60 -16.04 7.65
C LYS A 78 14.27 -14.66 8.23
N GLN A 79 14.64 -13.58 7.55
CA GLN A 79 14.32 -12.22 8.01
C GLN A 79 12.83 -11.92 7.84
N GLN A 80 12.19 -12.46 6.79
CA GLN A 80 10.73 -12.38 6.63
C GLN A 80 9.98 -12.98 7.83
N LEU A 81 10.46 -14.09 8.39
CA LEU A 81 9.87 -14.67 9.61
C LEU A 81 9.97 -13.73 10.82
N VAL A 82 11.09 -13.02 10.97
CA VAL A 82 11.27 -12.03 12.05
C VAL A 82 10.27 -10.88 11.88
N LEU A 83 10.06 -10.39 10.66
CA LEU A 83 9.09 -9.34 10.36
C LEU A 83 7.65 -9.77 10.66
N LEU A 84 7.30 -11.01 10.30
CA LEU A 84 6.00 -11.60 10.63
C LEU A 84 5.80 -11.75 12.14
N GLN A 85 6.83 -12.19 12.88
CA GLN A 85 6.72 -12.33 14.33
C GLN A 85 6.56 -10.98 15.03
N ALA A 86 7.30 -9.96 14.57
CA ALA A 86 7.20 -8.61 15.09
C ALA A 86 5.81 -8.02 14.87
N ASN A 87 5.22 -8.23 13.67
CA ASN A 87 3.90 -7.70 13.32
C ASN A 87 3.76 -6.17 13.48
N ASP A 88 4.87 -5.42 13.48
CA ASP A 88 4.87 -3.98 13.79
C ASP A 88 4.20 -3.10 12.71
N LYS A 89 4.25 -3.54 11.45
CA LYS A 89 3.78 -2.76 10.30
C LYS A 89 3.06 -3.61 9.26
N PRO A 90 2.14 -3.04 8.46
CA PRO A 90 1.58 -3.71 7.28
C PRO A 90 2.68 -4.13 6.30
N ALA A 91 2.78 -5.43 6.03
CA ALA A 91 3.73 -6.01 5.08
C ALA A 91 3.27 -7.42 4.70
N CYS A 92 3.64 -7.88 3.50
CA CYS A 92 3.31 -9.22 3.02
C CYS A 92 4.51 -9.94 2.45
N MET A 93 4.59 -11.24 2.71
CA MET A 93 5.72 -12.09 2.36
C MET A 93 5.31 -13.03 1.24
N LEU A 94 6.01 -12.97 0.11
CA LEU A 94 5.66 -13.68 -1.13
C LEU A 94 6.01 -15.16 -1.08
N ALA A 95 5.10 -15.98 -1.62
CA ALA A 95 5.28 -17.40 -1.91
C ALA A 95 5.48 -18.29 -0.67
N TRP A 96 4.74 -18.01 0.41
CA TRP A 96 4.70 -18.87 1.59
C TRP A 96 3.59 -19.90 1.49
N VAL A 97 3.86 -21.07 2.08
CA VAL A 97 2.88 -22.16 2.19
C VAL A 97 2.12 -21.97 3.50
N ASP A 98 0.80 -22.09 3.44
CA ASP A 98 -0.04 -22.18 4.62
C ASP A 98 0.11 -23.57 5.24
N ILE A 99 0.68 -23.60 6.45
CA ILE A 99 0.87 -24.82 7.24
C ILE A 99 0.39 -24.53 8.66
N PRO A 100 -0.04 -25.56 9.42
CA PRO A 100 -0.63 -25.38 10.74
C PRO A 100 0.21 -24.47 11.66
N GLY A 101 -0.45 -23.46 12.23
CA GLY A 101 0.15 -22.53 13.18
C GLY A 101 0.72 -21.24 12.58
N ARG A 102 0.86 -21.13 11.25
CA ARG A 102 1.29 -19.89 10.60
C ARG A 102 0.21 -18.82 10.54
N ASP A 103 -1.03 -19.24 10.41
CA ASP A 103 -2.23 -18.42 10.53
C ASP A 103 -2.31 -17.65 11.86
N ARG A 104 -1.64 -18.11 12.91
CA ARG A 104 -1.58 -17.41 14.21
C ARG A 104 -0.71 -16.17 14.22
N VAL A 105 0.31 -16.09 13.35
CA VAL A 105 1.28 -14.98 13.34
C VAL A 105 1.14 -14.07 12.12
N GLY A 106 0.21 -14.37 11.22
CA GLY A 106 -0.11 -13.54 10.06
C GLY A 106 -1.27 -14.10 9.26
N LYS A 107 -1.76 -13.31 8.31
CA LYS A 107 -2.93 -13.60 7.47
C LYS A 107 -2.46 -14.11 6.10
N PHE A 108 -3.10 -15.15 5.58
CA PHE A 108 -2.80 -15.62 4.22
C PHE A 108 -3.75 -15.01 3.20
N SER A 109 -3.22 -14.67 2.02
CA SER A 109 -4.04 -14.37 0.84
C SER A 109 -4.60 -15.64 0.20
N ASP A 110 -5.39 -15.46 -0.84
CA ASP A 110 -5.70 -16.52 -1.79
C ASP A 110 -4.45 -16.97 -2.57
N VAL A 111 -4.59 -18.10 -3.29
CA VAL A 111 -3.48 -18.79 -3.97
C VAL A 111 -2.92 -17.93 -5.11
N ILE A 112 -1.61 -17.72 -5.09
CA ILE A 112 -0.87 -17.04 -6.16
C ILE A 112 -0.44 -18.03 -7.24
N TYR A 113 0.05 -19.20 -6.84
CA TYR A 113 0.39 -20.28 -7.77
C TYR A 113 0.53 -21.59 -7.00
N LYS A 114 0.59 -22.70 -7.73
CA LYS A 114 0.91 -24.02 -7.19
C LYS A 114 2.29 -24.40 -7.69
N ASP A 115 3.15 -24.88 -6.79
CA ASP A 115 4.39 -25.51 -7.24
C ASP A 115 4.01 -26.76 -8.06
N GLU A 116 4.47 -26.89 -9.30
CA GLU A 116 4.22 -28.08 -10.14
C GLU A 116 5.30 -29.16 -9.89
N PRO A 117 5.01 -30.47 -10.08
CA PRO A 117 3.73 -31.08 -10.49
C PRO A 117 2.79 -31.52 -9.35
N ARG A 118 3.25 -31.47 -8.10
CA ARG A 118 2.51 -31.90 -6.89
C ARG A 118 2.81 -31.01 -5.68
N GLY A 119 3.23 -29.78 -5.94
CA GLY A 119 3.76 -28.90 -4.91
C GLY A 119 2.68 -28.09 -4.21
N SER A 120 3.13 -27.38 -3.17
CA SER A 120 2.27 -26.65 -2.27
C SER A 120 1.66 -25.40 -2.92
N GLU A 121 0.48 -25.01 -2.45
CA GLU A 121 -0.11 -23.72 -2.79
C GLU A 121 0.72 -22.59 -2.17
N ARG A 122 1.00 -21.56 -2.97
CA ARG A 122 1.85 -20.43 -2.62
C ARG A 122 0.98 -19.20 -2.48
N ARG A 123 1.06 -18.54 -1.32
CA ARG A 123 0.22 -17.40 -0.92
C ARG A 123 1.10 -16.23 -0.49
N LEU A 124 0.51 -15.05 -0.35
CA LEU A 124 1.10 -13.97 0.44
C LEU A 124 0.82 -14.28 1.90
N TRP A 125 1.84 -14.11 2.75
CA TRP A 125 1.67 -14.18 4.20
C TRP A 125 1.90 -12.79 4.77
N CYS A 126 0.80 -12.14 5.12
CA CYS A 126 0.78 -10.76 5.56
C CYS A 126 0.84 -10.67 7.09
N THR A 127 1.50 -9.64 7.59
CA THR A 127 1.48 -9.34 9.03
C THR A 127 0.05 -9.10 9.51
N ASN A 128 -0.23 -9.39 10.77
CA ASN A 128 -1.52 -9.10 11.40
C ASN A 128 -1.85 -7.60 11.41
N ALA A 129 -0.82 -6.74 11.37
CA ALA A 129 -0.97 -5.30 11.17
C ALA A 129 -1.51 -4.91 9.79
N THR A 130 -1.48 -5.81 8.81
CA THR A 130 -2.10 -5.56 7.50
C THR A 130 -3.63 -5.50 7.66
N PRO A 131 -4.29 -4.39 7.27
CA PRO A 131 -5.73 -4.24 7.45
C PRO A 131 -6.55 -5.31 6.73
N ASP A 132 -7.65 -5.76 7.33
CA ASP A 132 -8.52 -6.78 6.73
C ASP A 132 -9.12 -6.31 5.41
N GLU A 133 -9.47 -5.03 5.30
CA GLU A 133 -9.94 -4.44 4.05
C GLU A 133 -8.89 -4.57 2.93
N THR A 134 -7.60 -4.34 3.25
CA THR A 134 -6.50 -4.52 2.28
C THR A 134 -6.43 -5.97 1.82
N MET A 135 -6.55 -6.93 2.74
CA MET A 135 -6.58 -8.37 2.41
C MET A 135 -7.78 -8.73 1.52
N GLN A 136 -8.96 -8.21 1.84
CA GLN A 136 -10.19 -8.45 1.08
C GLN A 136 -10.09 -7.94 -0.36
N ARG A 137 -9.61 -6.69 -0.56
CA ARG A 137 -9.43 -6.12 -1.90
C ARG A 137 -8.38 -6.87 -2.71
N LEU A 138 -7.27 -7.25 -2.07
CA LEU A 138 -6.22 -8.06 -2.70
C LEU A 138 -6.77 -9.43 -3.16
N ASN A 139 -7.47 -10.14 -2.29
CA ASN A 139 -8.06 -11.44 -2.60
C ASN A 139 -9.12 -11.35 -3.71
N ALA A 140 -9.99 -10.34 -3.67
CA ALA A 140 -10.94 -10.08 -4.74
C ALA A 140 -10.24 -9.86 -6.09
N ALA A 141 -9.13 -9.13 -6.13
CA ALA A 141 -8.35 -8.91 -7.35
C ALA A 141 -7.59 -10.16 -7.83
N LEU A 142 -7.18 -11.06 -6.92
CA LEU A 142 -6.54 -12.33 -7.29
C LEU A 142 -7.50 -13.28 -8.00
N HIS A 143 -8.78 -13.34 -7.58
CA HIS A 143 -9.81 -14.15 -8.23
C HIS A 143 -10.20 -13.65 -9.62
N GLN A 144 -9.99 -12.37 -9.93
CA GLN A 144 -10.26 -11.82 -11.26
C GLN A 144 -9.23 -12.23 -12.32
N GLN A 145 -8.15 -12.91 -11.92
CA GLN A 145 -7.04 -13.30 -12.79
C GLN A 145 -7.03 -14.79 -13.11
N GLU A 146 -8.08 -15.52 -12.73
CA GLU A 146 -8.26 -16.95 -13.01
C GLU A 146 -8.82 -17.22 -14.40
#